data_AF-A0A6S7D3X8-F1
#
_entry.id   AF-A0A6S7D3X8-F1
#
_cell.length_a   1.000
_cell.length_b   1.000
_cell.length_c   1.000
_cell.angle_alpha   90.00
_cell.angle_beta   90.00
_cell.angle_gamma   90.00
#
_symmetry.space_group_name_H-M   'P 1'
#
loop_
_entity.id
_entity.type
_entity.pdbx_description
1 polymer ?
#
loop_
_entity_poly.entity_id
_entity_poly.type
_entity_poly.pdbx_seq_one_letter_code
_entity_poly.pdbx_strand_id
1 'polypeptide(L)'
;MAKISRLRWVAADPLAGFKHEFVTVPEWEGATVIVRAPSPGDHLFHIRAIWAAAGVEPGEDQDTVRAKLDAPGVDYTRASASLLVRTLFEQTEVGPVRVFSDDDVDMVAAAYGNVHAGLVAKAIALGNLGEGAQERAKKPSTKRRNSGS
;
A
#
# COMPACT_ATOMS: atom_id res chain seq x y z
N MET A 1 21.35 -20.17 -28.85
CA MET A 1 20.32 -19.20 -28.43
C MET A 1 19.79 -19.61 -27.06
N ALA A 2 19.19 -18.71 -26.26
CA ALA A 2 18.38 -19.00 -25.06
C ALA A 2 18.97 -18.82 -23.63
N LYS A 3 19.63 -17.69 -23.34
CA LYS A 3 19.74 -17.19 -21.94
C LYS A 3 19.43 -15.69 -21.79
N ILE A 4 19.80 -14.90 -22.81
CA ILE A 4 19.55 -13.45 -22.88
C ILE A 4 18.04 -13.11 -23.02
N SER A 5 17.21 -14.03 -23.51
CA SER A 5 15.75 -13.84 -23.66
C SER A 5 14.94 -14.15 -22.40
N ARG A 6 15.33 -15.17 -21.62
CA ARG A 6 14.58 -15.60 -20.43
C ARG A 6 14.70 -14.62 -19.26
N LEU A 7 15.91 -14.08 -19.01
CA LEU A 7 16.11 -13.11 -17.93
C LEU A 7 15.33 -11.82 -18.18
N ARG A 8 15.33 -11.32 -19.43
CA ARG A 8 14.54 -10.13 -19.81
C ARG A 8 13.05 -10.34 -19.57
N TRP A 9 12.53 -11.52 -19.91
CA TRP A 9 11.12 -11.86 -19.71
C TRP A 9 10.77 -11.96 -18.22
N VAL A 10 11.57 -12.68 -17.43
CA VAL A 10 11.35 -12.79 -15.98
C VAL A 10 11.49 -11.43 -15.28
N ALA A 11 12.48 -10.61 -15.66
CA ALA A 11 12.69 -9.30 -15.05
C ALA A 11 11.64 -8.25 -15.46
N ALA A 12 10.91 -8.47 -16.55
CA ALA A 12 9.83 -7.61 -17.00
C ALA A 12 8.46 -8.00 -16.40
N ASP A 13 8.38 -9.11 -15.67
CA ASP A 13 7.17 -9.50 -14.94
C ASP A 13 6.85 -8.42 -13.88
N PRO A 14 5.63 -7.87 -13.84
CA PRO A 14 5.23 -6.84 -12.89
C PRO A 14 5.42 -7.23 -11.42
N LEU A 15 5.48 -8.52 -11.12
CA LEU A 15 5.64 -9.06 -9.77
C LEU A 15 7.08 -9.43 -9.42
N ALA A 16 8.00 -9.52 -10.40
CA ALA A 16 9.36 -10.03 -10.18
C ALA A 16 10.16 -9.26 -9.12
N GLY A 17 9.90 -7.97 -8.98
CA GLY A 17 10.56 -7.10 -8.00
C GLY A 17 9.92 -7.09 -6.61
N PHE A 18 8.84 -7.85 -6.38
CA PHE A 18 7.98 -7.68 -5.20
C PHE A 18 7.62 -9.01 -4.55
N LYS A 19 7.58 -9.03 -3.21
CA LYS A 19 6.88 -10.12 -2.50
C LYS A 19 5.42 -10.11 -2.91
N HIS A 20 4.84 -11.27 -3.14
CA HIS A 20 3.44 -11.42 -3.52
C HIS A 20 2.92 -12.79 -3.10
N GLU A 21 1.60 -12.89 -2.96
CA GLU A 21 0.90 -14.13 -2.59
C GLU A 21 -0.36 -14.30 -3.42
N PHE A 22 -0.67 -15.55 -3.77
CA PHE A 22 -1.97 -15.93 -4.32
C PHE A 22 -2.96 -16.11 -3.16
N VAL A 23 -4.15 -15.53 -3.31
CA VAL A 23 -5.21 -15.57 -2.31
C VAL A 23 -6.50 -15.97 -3.00
N THR A 24 -7.10 -17.05 -2.55
CA THR A 24 -8.47 -17.39 -2.95
C THR A 24 -9.45 -16.60 -2.09
N VAL A 25 -10.43 -15.96 -2.72
CA VAL A 25 -11.42 -15.10 -2.08
C VAL A 25 -12.81 -15.74 -2.25
N PRO A 26 -13.30 -16.49 -1.25
CA PRO A 26 -14.59 -17.19 -1.34
C PRO A 26 -15.76 -16.27 -1.66
N GLU A 27 -15.76 -15.05 -1.11
CA GLU A 27 -16.81 -14.03 -1.30
C GLU A 27 -16.88 -13.50 -2.73
N TRP A 28 -15.83 -13.69 -3.53
CA TRP A 28 -15.78 -13.31 -4.95
C TRP A 28 -15.88 -14.56 -5.83
N GLU A 29 -16.87 -15.41 -5.55
CA GLU A 29 -17.13 -16.66 -6.28
C GLU A 29 -15.93 -17.62 -6.30
N GLY A 30 -15.09 -17.56 -5.25
CA GLY A 30 -13.86 -18.36 -5.17
C GLY A 30 -12.74 -17.90 -6.10
N ALA A 31 -12.79 -16.67 -6.60
CA ALA A 31 -11.72 -16.10 -7.44
C ALA A 31 -10.36 -16.16 -6.73
N THR A 32 -9.31 -16.46 -7.49
CA THR A 32 -7.93 -16.38 -7.01
C THR A 32 -7.28 -15.10 -7.50
N VAL A 33 -6.89 -14.25 -6.57
CA VAL A 33 -6.20 -12.99 -6.83
C VAL A 33 -4.75 -13.08 -6.38
N ILE A 34 -3.92 -12.15 -6.85
CA ILE A 34 -2.55 -11.98 -6.41
C ILE A 34 -2.45 -10.67 -5.63
N VAL A 35 -1.99 -10.73 -4.39
CA VAL A 35 -1.70 -9.55 -3.57
C VAL A 35 -0.20 -9.31 -3.58
N ARG A 36 0.21 -8.11 -4.00
CA ARG A 36 1.62 -7.70 -4.11
C ARG A 36 1.98 -6.72 -3.00
N ALA A 37 3.22 -6.78 -2.51
CA ALA A 37 3.79 -5.74 -1.68
C ALA A 37 3.73 -4.38 -2.39
N PRO A 38 3.36 -3.30 -1.68
CA PRO A 38 3.36 -1.96 -2.26
C PRO A 38 4.78 -1.50 -2.60
N SER A 39 4.91 -0.81 -3.72
CA SER A 39 6.12 -0.07 -4.08
C SER A 39 6.20 1.27 -3.31
N PRO A 40 7.35 1.96 -3.33
CA PRO A 40 7.45 3.32 -2.80
C PRO A 40 6.45 4.29 -3.44
N GLY A 41 6.13 4.12 -4.73
CA GLY A 41 5.15 4.94 -5.43
C GLY A 41 3.71 4.67 -4.97
N ASP A 42 3.39 3.43 -4.64
CA ASP A 42 2.06 3.04 -4.12
C ASP A 42 1.87 3.58 -2.70
N HIS A 43 2.93 3.48 -1.89
CA HIS A 43 2.94 4.05 -0.55
C HIS A 43 2.78 5.56 -0.56
N LEU A 44 3.45 6.27 -1.48
CA LEU A 44 3.27 7.72 -1.64
C LEU A 44 1.85 8.08 -2.08
N PHE A 45 1.27 7.30 -2.99
CA PHE A 45 -0.12 7.48 -3.43
C PHE A 45 -1.11 7.30 -2.26
N HIS A 46 -0.89 6.26 -1.46
CA HIS A 46 -1.66 6.00 -0.25
C HIS A 46 -1.55 7.09 0.81
N ILE A 47 -0.32 7.55 1.15
CA ILE A 47 -0.12 8.63 2.12
C ILE A 47 -0.81 9.92 1.68
N ARG A 48 -0.78 10.26 0.39
CA ARG A 48 -1.50 11.43 -0.13
C ARG A 48 -3.00 11.31 0.08
N ALA A 49 -3.57 10.12 -0.10
CA ALA A 49 -4.98 9.86 0.18
C ALA A 49 -5.30 9.93 1.68
N ILE A 50 -4.41 9.45 2.56
CA ILE A 50 -4.54 9.61 4.02
C ILE A 50 -4.57 11.10 4.39
N TRP A 51 -3.61 11.88 3.89
CA TRP A 51 -3.51 13.31 4.17
C TRP A 51 -4.74 14.07 3.67
N ALA A 52 -5.22 13.77 2.47
CA ALA A 52 -6.44 14.35 1.95
C ALA A 52 -7.66 14.02 2.83
N ALA A 53 -7.80 12.77 3.29
CA ALA A 53 -8.89 12.36 4.18
C ALA A 53 -8.84 13.08 5.54
N ALA A 54 -7.65 13.26 6.09
CA ALA A 54 -7.44 13.99 7.35
C ALA A 54 -7.47 15.52 7.19
N GLY A 55 -7.63 16.04 5.98
CA GLY A 55 -7.60 17.49 5.70
C GLY A 55 -6.25 18.13 6.02
N VAL A 56 -5.14 17.41 5.82
CA VAL A 56 -3.78 17.92 6.02
C VAL A 56 -3.40 18.84 4.86
N GLU A 57 -2.94 20.04 5.20
CA GLU A 57 -2.53 21.05 4.23
C GLU A 57 -1.01 21.13 4.10
N PRO A 58 -0.48 21.52 2.92
CA PRO A 58 0.96 21.72 2.75
C PRO A 58 1.51 22.77 3.71
N GLY A 59 2.58 22.43 4.42
CA GLY A 59 3.29 23.34 5.33
C GLY A 59 2.82 23.30 6.79
N GLU A 60 1.83 22.47 7.12
CA GLU A 60 1.46 22.21 8.51
C GLU A 60 2.60 21.52 9.27
N ASP A 61 2.78 21.89 10.54
CA ASP A 61 3.76 21.26 11.41
C ASP A 61 3.37 19.83 11.78
N GLN A 62 4.34 19.04 12.25
CA GLN A 62 4.14 17.61 12.50
C GLN A 62 3.12 17.32 13.61
N ASP A 63 2.98 18.18 14.62
CA ASP A 63 2.05 17.97 15.72
C ASP A 63 0.62 18.20 15.25
N THR A 64 0.40 19.24 14.43
CA THR A 64 -0.88 19.50 13.76
C THR A 64 -1.28 18.35 12.82
N VAL A 65 -0.34 17.89 11.98
CA VAL A 65 -0.60 16.73 11.09
C VAL A 65 -1.00 15.51 11.91
N ARG A 66 -0.27 15.21 12.99
CA ARG A 66 -0.57 14.06 13.84
C ARG A 66 -1.94 14.18 14.52
N ALA A 67 -2.27 15.35 15.04
CA ALA A 67 -3.58 15.60 15.65
C ALA A 67 -4.74 15.38 14.66
N LYS A 68 -4.57 15.79 13.40
CA LYS A 68 -5.56 15.55 12.33
C LYS A 68 -5.67 14.07 11.98
N LEU A 69 -4.54 13.37 11.91
CA LEU A 69 -4.53 11.92 11.61
C LEU A 69 -5.22 11.10 12.71
N ASP A 70 -5.02 11.49 13.96
CA ASP A 70 -5.59 10.83 15.14
C ASP A 70 -7.02 11.30 15.48
N ALA A 71 -7.58 12.25 14.72
CA ALA A 71 -8.90 12.81 14.99
C ALA A 71 -10.01 11.75 14.83
N PRO A 72 -10.99 11.70 15.75
CA PRO A 72 -12.09 10.75 15.64
C PRO A 72 -12.97 11.08 14.43
N GLY A 73 -13.44 10.04 13.74
CA GLY A 73 -14.38 10.17 12.62
C GLY A 73 -13.73 10.45 11.26
N VAL A 74 -12.40 10.47 11.16
CA VAL A 74 -11.74 10.51 9.84
C VAL A 74 -11.94 9.17 9.14
N ASP A 75 -12.49 9.23 7.93
CA ASP A 75 -12.71 8.04 7.10
C ASP A 75 -11.51 7.81 6.17
N TYR A 76 -10.76 6.75 6.45
CA TYR A 76 -9.61 6.33 5.64
C TYR A 76 -9.95 5.29 4.57
N THR A 77 -11.23 4.95 4.37
CA THR A 77 -11.68 3.95 3.40
C THR A 77 -11.15 4.23 2.01
N ARG A 78 -11.24 5.49 1.54
CA ARG A 78 -10.71 5.91 0.24
C ARG A 78 -9.19 5.71 0.16
N ALA A 79 -8.46 5.99 1.24
CA ALA A 79 -7.03 5.76 1.28
C ALA A 79 -6.69 4.27 1.24
N SER A 80 -7.41 3.42 1.95
CA SER A 80 -7.20 1.97 1.87
C SER A 80 -7.54 1.41 0.48
N ALA A 81 -8.63 1.87 -0.14
CA ALA A 81 -8.96 1.56 -1.53
C ALA A 81 -7.84 1.99 -2.50
N SER A 82 -7.24 3.16 -2.29
CA SER A 82 -6.15 3.66 -3.11
C SER A 82 -4.90 2.78 -3.07
N LEU A 83 -4.67 2.08 -1.96
CA LEU A 83 -3.61 1.08 -1.87
C LEU A 83 -4.02 -0.21 -2.60
N LEU A 84 -5.24 -0.68 -2.36
CA LEU A 84 -5.76 -1.90 -2.97
C LEU A 84 -5.71 -1.89 -4.50
N VAL A 85 -6.14 -0.79 -5.13
CA VAL A 85 -6.16 -0.69 -6.60
C VAL A 85 -4.79 -0.87 -7.24
N ARG A 86 -3.71 -0.62 -6.49
CA ARG A 86 -2.32 -0.75 -6.95
C ARG A 86 -1.62 -2.04 -6.53
N THR A 87 -2.21 -2.79 -5.60
CA THR A 87 -1.61 -4.01 -5.04
C THR A 87 -2.38 -5.28 -5.36
N LEU A 88 -3.59 -5.17 -5.92
CA LEU A 88 -4.40 -6.31 -6.35
C LEU A 88 -4.20 -6.61 -7.83
N PHE A 89 -3.81 -7.85 -8.11
CA PHE A 89 -3.55 -8.35 -9.44
C PHE A 89 -4.37 -9.61 -9.71
N GLU A 90 -4.62 -9.89 -10.96
CA GLU A 90 -5.14 -11.18 -11.43
C GLU A 90 -4.10 -11.84 -12.35
N GLN A 91 -4.16 -13.17 -12.45
CA GLN A 91 -3.36 -13.91 -13.41
C GLN A 91 -4.11 -14.00 -14.74
N THR A 92 -3.54 -13.47 -15.81
CA THR A 92 -4.06 -13.63 -17.18
C THR A 92 -3.15 -14.52 -18.02
N GLU A 93 -3.55 -14.83 -19.25
CA GLU A 93 -2.74 -15.58 -20.21
C GLU A 93 -1.41 -14.88 -20.56
N VAL A 94 -1.37 -13.55 -20.48
CA VAL A 94 -0.18 -12.74 -20.79
C VAL A 94 0.67 -12.41 -19.56
N GLY A 95 0.22 -12.81 -18.37
CA GLY A 95 0.90 -12.56 -17.10
C GLY A 95 0.02 -11.86 -16.07
N PRO A 96 0.60 -11.51 -14.90
CA PRO A 96 -0.10 -10.76 -13.88
C PRO A 96 -0.45 -9.35 -14.34
N VAL A 97 -1.71 -8.94 -14.18
CA VAL A 97 -2.17 -7.58 -14.48
C VAL A 97 -2.90 -7.01 -13.28
N ARG A 98 -2.87 -5.68 -13.10
CA ARG A 98 -3.66 -5.03 -12.05
C ARG A 98 -5.14 -5.21 -12.38
N VAL A 99 -5.93 -5.57 -11.36
CA VAL A 99 -7.39 -5.66 -11.49
C VAL A 99 -8.02 -4.27 -11.71
N PHE A 100 -7.41 -3.24 -11.11
CA PHE A 100 -7.93 -1.87 -11.14
C PHE A 100 -6.86 -0.90 -11.64
N SER A 101 -7.32 0.19 -12.25
CA SER A 101 -6.54 1.38 -12.53
C SER A 101 -6.56 2.36 -11.34
N ASP A 102 -5.82 3.47 -11.46
CA ASP A 102 -5.84 4.51 -10.43
C ASP A 102 -7.14 5.33 -10.43
N ASP A 103 -7.90 5.32 -11.54
CA ASP A 103 -9.17 6.05 -11.66
C ASP A 103 -10.33 5.30 -10.97
N ASP A 104 -10.13 4.02 -10.65
CA ASP A 104 -11.15 3.15 -10.03
C ASP A 104 -11.24 3.32 -8.50
N VAL A 105 -10.44 4.22 -7.90
CA VAL A 105 -10.37 4.37 -6.42
C VAL A 105 -11.73 4.65 -5.81
N ASP A 106 -12.53 5.54 -6.40
CA ASP A 106 -13.81 5.93 -5.82
C ASP A 106 -14.85 4.80 -5.93
N MET A 107 -14.81 4.04 -7.01
CA MET A 107 -15.63 2.84 -7.18
C MET A 107 -15.28 1.77 -6.14
N VAL A 108 -13.99 1.49 -5.94
CA VAL A 108 -13.52 0.51 -4.94
C VAL A 108 -13.81 0.98 -3.52
N ALA A 109 -13.69 2.28 -3.25
CA ALA A 109 -14.03 2.86 -1.95
C ALA A 109 -15.53 2.71 -1.64
N ALA A 110 -16.41 2.92 -2.63
CA ALA A 110 -17.85 2.75 -2.45
C ALA A 110 -18.26 1.29 -2.15
N ALA A 111 -17.52 0.32 -2.70
CA ALA A 111 -17.75 -1.11 -2.45
C ALA A 111 -16.94 -1.67 -1.25
N TYR A 112 -16.17 -0.82 -0.57
CA TYR A 112 -15.17 -1.27 0.39
C TYR A 112 -15.78 -2.00 1.58
N GLY A 113 -15.09 -3.04 2.05
CA GLY A 113 -15.58 -3.92 3.10
C GLY A 113 -14.49 -4.83 3.66
N ASN A 114 -14.87 -5.81 4.48
CA ASN A 114 -13.93 -6.63 5.22
C ASN A 114 -12.96 -7.42 4.33
N VAL A 115 -13.43 -7.95 3.20
CA VAL A 115 -12.58 -8.65 2.23
C VAL A 115 -11.50 -7.72 1.68
N HIS A 116 -11.89 -6.52 1.24
CA HIS A 116 -10.98 -5.48 0.76
C HIS A 116 -9.94 -5.11 1.83
N ALA A 117 -10.38 -4.90 3.08
CA ALA A 117 -9.51 -4.61 4.20
C ALA A 117 -8.49 -5.73 4.48
N GLY A 118 -8.90 -6.99 4.40
CA GLY A 118 -8.00 -8.13 4.55
C GLY A 118 -6.91 -8.17 3.47
N LEU A 119 -7.28 -7.88 2.22
CA LEU A 119 -6.33 -7.83 1.10
C LEU A 119 -5.34 -6.66 1.25
N VAL A 120 -5.81 -5.49 1.67
CA VAL A 120 -4.95 -4.33 1.98
C VAL A 120 -3.98 -4.65 3.12
N ALA A 121 -4.47 -5.25 4.21
CA ALA A 121 -3.63 -5.66 5.34
C ALA A 121 -2.53 -6.64 4.91
N LYS A 122 -2.86 -7.60 4.03
CA LYS A 122 -1.90 -8.52 3.45
C LYS A 122 -0.85 -7.79 2.59
N ALA A 123 -1.25 -6.84 1.75
CA ALA A 123 -0.30 -6.05 0.97
C ALA A 123 0.69 -5.28 1.87
N ILE A 124 0.19 -4.63 2.93
CA ILE A 124 1.00 -3.92 3.93
C ILE A 124 1.98 -4.87 4.63
N ALA A 125 1.51 -6.06 5.01
CA ALA A 125 2.34 -7.09 5.64
C ALA A 125 3.47 -7.57 4.72
N LEU A 126 3.17 -7.80 3.43
CA LEU A 126 4.16 -8.18 2.42
C LEU A 126 5.22 -7.08 2.20
N GLY A 127 4.83 -5.82 2.29
CA GLY A 127 5.74 -4.67 2.18
C GLY A 127 6.53 -4.36 3.45
N ASN A 128 6.33 -5.12 4.54
CA ASN A 128 6.86 -4.82 5.88
C ASN A 128 6.56 -3.37 6.35
N LEU A 129 5.50 -2.74 5.83
CA LEU A 129 5.17 -1.34 6.14
C LEU A 129 4.73 -1.17 7.61
N GLY A 130 4.27 -2.24 8.26
CA GLY A 130 3.95 -2.25 9.70
C GLY A 130 5.16 -2.34 10.63
N GLU A 131 6.28 -2.96 10.20
CA GLU A 131 7.45 -3.18 11.06
C GLU A 131 8.24 -1.87 11.29
N GLY A 132 8.29 -0.99 10.28
CA GLY A 132 8.96 0.31 10.39
C GLY A 132 8.30 1.26 11.40
N ALA A 133 7.00 1.12 11.65
CA ALA A 133 6.28 1.91 12.67
C ALA A 133 6.64 1.46 14.10
N GLN A 134 6.75 0.15 14.33
CA GLN A 134 7.12 -0.41 15.64
C GLN A 134 8.59 -0.14 15.99
N GLU A 135 9.50 -0.16 15.03
CA GLU A 135 10.91 0.15 15.30
C GLU A 135 11.14 1.65 15.54
N ARG A 136 10.41 2.54 14.85
CA ARG A 136 10.42 3.99 15.12
C ARG A 136 9.80 4.34 16.47
N ALA A 137 8.77 3.60 16.90
CA ALA A 137 8.21 3.74 18.24
C ALA A 137 9.19 3.32 19.36
N LYS A 138 10.15 2.43 19.06
CA LYS A 138 11.17 1.96 20.01
C LYS A 138 12.43 2.82 20.06
N LYS A 139 12.63 3.78 19.15
CA LYS A 139 13.79 4.70 19.20
C LYS A 139 13.37 6.02 19.85
N PRO A 140 13.60 6.24 21.16
CA PRO A 140 13.43 7.56 21.73
C PRO A 140 14.38 8.53 21.03
N SER A 141 13.84 9.66 20.61
CA SER A 141 14.57 10.74 19.94
C SER A 141 15.75 11.18 20.80
N THR A 142 16.95 10.73 20.46
CA THR A 142 18.17 11.10 21.19
C THR A 142 18.46 12.57 20.91
N LYS A 143 18.00 13.44 21.82
CA LYS A 143 18.29 14.87 21.88
C LYS A 143 19.79 15.07 21.71
N ARG A 144 20.21 15.64 20.56
CA ARG A 144 21.59 16.11 20.33
C ARG A 144 21.93 17.10 21.45
N ARG A 145 22.68 16.67 22.45
CA ARG A 145 23.35 17.58 23.39
C ARG A 145 24.50 18.21 22.64
N ASN A 146 24.34 19.50 22.31
CA ASN A 146 25.46 20.39 22.03
C ASN A 146 26.41 20.33 23.23
N SER A 147 27.62 19.86 23.02
CA SER A 147 28.76 20.18 23.87
C SER A 147 29.44 21.41 23.29
N GLY A 148 29.07 22.57 23.83
CA GLY A 148 29.91 23.75 23.79
C GLY A 148 30.90 23.75 24.97
N SER A 149 32.01 24.45 24.73
CA SER A 149 33.13 24.78 25.62
C SER A 149 34.15 23.67 25.90
#